data_AF-A0AAN6S181-F1
#
_entry.id   AF-A0AAN6S181-F1
#
_cell.length_a   1.000
_cell.length_b   1.000
_cell.length_c   1.000
_cell.angle_alpha   90.00
_cell.angle_beta   90.00
_cell.angle_gamma   90.00
#
_symmetry.space_group_name_H-M   'P 1'
#
loop_
_entity.id
_entity.type
_entity.pdbx_description
1 polymer ?
#
loop_
_entity_poly.entity_id
_entity_poly.type
_entity_poly.pdbx_seq_one_letter_code
_entity_poly.pdbx_strand_id
1 'polypeptide(L)'
;MLQVNFITGGLALTFVSHHQAMDMTGQGHMMHLLSKACHGEPFTDDEVSSGNLDRRTVVPLLDGSYKPGPELAHQMVGPPSKPVSQGEPPRSSWAYFTFHPTSLAALKSLASASNKVPSGYISTDDALSAFIWQSVMRARLPRLDLTAKSTLARAVDPRRYLGIPHTYPGLVQNMTYHTHTLRELAGLSLSEVASELRSAVDPQTSNLAYNTSALATLLSHAKDKNTVSVTAAIDLSVDIMISSWAKPNCYHLDFNLGLGKPEAVRRPRFDPVESLIYFMPRRLDNEIAVASTLSSNF
;
A
#
# COMPACT_ATOMS: atom_id res chain seq x y z
N MET A 1 13.15 15.42 -5.07
CA MET A 1 14.38 15.33 -5.88
C MET A 1 14.11 14.48 -7.10
N LEU A 2 14.57 14.93 -8.27
CA LEU A 2 14.58 14.17 -9.52
C LEU A 2 16.04 13.91 -9.89
N GLN A 3 16.39 12.66 -10.20
CA GLN A 3 17.74 12.30 -10.61
C GLN A 3 17.70 11.55 -11.93
N VAL A 4 18.53 12.00 -12.87
CA VAL A 4 18.68 11.43 -14.21
C VAL A 4 20.04 10.72 -14.26
N ASN A 5 20.05 9.40 -14.39
CA ASN A 5 21.29 8.61 -14.41
C ASN A 5 21.48 7.98 -15.79
N PHE A 6 22.55 8.36 -16.48
CA PHE A 6 22.96 7.70 -17.71
C PHE A 6 23.66 6.38 -17.39
N ILE A 7 23.26 5.31 -18.07
CA ILE A 7 23.87 3.99 -17.97
C ILE A 7 24.26 3.52 -19.37
N THR A 8 25.10 2.49 -19.45
CA THR A 8 25.40 1.88 -20.74
C THR A 8 24.12 1.34 -21.36
N GLY A 9 23.73 1.89 -22.51
CA GLY A 9 22.53 1.47 -23.24
C GLY A 9 21.21 2.09 -22.77
N GLY A 10 21.21 3.05 -21.84
CA GLY A 10 19.94 3.65 -21.40
C GLY A 10 20.02 4.74 -20.34
N LEU A 11 18.87 4.97 -19.71
CA LEU A 11 18.66 6.00 -18.70
C LEU A 11 17.81 5.46 -17.55
N ALA A 12 18.18 5.80 -16.31
CA ALA A 12 17.33 5.59 -15.14
C ALA A 12 16.87 6.94 -14.55
N LEU A 13 15.56 7.21 -14.62
CA LEU A 13 14.92 8.38 -14.03
C LEU A 13 14.38 8.02 -12.64
N THR A 14 14.90 8.68 -11.60
CA THR A 14 14.54 8.41 -10.20
C THR A 14 13.81 9.59 -9.58
N PHE A 15 12.64 9.30 -9.02
CA PHE A 15 11.84 10.25 -8.25
C PHE A 15 11.96 9.95 -6.76
N VAL A 16 12.39 10.94 -5.99
CA VAL A 16 12.39 10.90 -4.52
C VAL A 16 11.49 12.01 -4.02
N SER A 17 10.44 11.63 -3.31
CA SER A 17 9.48 12.54 -2.68
C SER A 17 9.56 12.42 -1.15
N HIS A 18 9.16 13.49 -0.46
CA HIS A 18 8.99 13.43 0.98
C HIS A 18 7.61 12.84 1.29
N HIS A 19 7.55 11.72 2.01
CA HIS A 19 6.30 10.96 2.17
C HIS A 19 5.22 11.73 2.97
N GLN A 20 5.60 12.68 3.83
CA GLN A 20 4.61 13.57 4.48
C GLN A 20 3.96 14.58 3.52
N ALA A 21 4.58 14.82 2.36
CA ALA A 21 4.03 15.71 1.35
C ALA A 21 3.11 14.99 0.37
N MET A 22 3.39 13.72 0.05
CA MET A 22 2.63 12.92 -0.91
C MET A 22 2.73 11.42 -0.62
N ASP A 23 1.64 10.69 -0.87
CA ASP A 23 1.68 9.24 -1.05
C ASP A 23 2.04 8.86 -2.49
N MET A 24 2.08 7.57 -2.80
CA MET A 24 2.41 7.11 -4.16
C MET A 24 1.33 7.46 -5.20
N THR A 25 0.05 7.58 -4.83
CA THR A 25 -0.99 8.08 -5.75
C THR A 25 -0.69 9.53 -6.12
N GLY A 26 -0.41 10.37 -5.13
CA GLY A 26 -0.05 11.76 -5.33
C GLY A 26 1.26 11.93 -6.10
N GLN A 27 2.29 11.15 -5.77
CA GLN A 27 3.55 11.12 -6.53
C GLN A 27 3.32 10.68 -7.98
N GLY A 28 2.49 9.66 -8.22
CA GLY A 28 2.12 9.21 -9.57
C GLY A 28 1.45 10.31 -10.39
N HIS A 29 0.57 11.09 -9.76
CA HIS A 29 -0.04 12.26 -10.42
C HIS A 29 0.98 13.36 -10.70
N MET A 30 1.88 13.67 -9.77
CA MET A 30 2.96 14.63 -10.01
C MET A 30 3.90 14.20 -11.15
N MET A 31 4.20 12.90 -11.27
CA MET A 31 4.95 12.36 -12.39
C MET A 31 4.19 12.52 -13.72
N HIS A 32 2.86 12.35 -13.71
CA HIS A 32 2.01 12.60 -14.87
C HIS A 32 2.04 14.07 -15.31
N LEU A 33 1.86 15.02 -14.39
CA LEU A 33 1.94 16.46 -14.68
C LEU A 33 3.32 16.87 -15.19
N LEU A 34 4.40 16.30 -14.63
CA LEU A 34 5.75 16.51 -15.16
C LEU A 34 5.86 16.01 -16.60
N SER A 35 5.33 14.81 -16.90
CA SER A 35 5.32 14.28 -18.26
C SER A 35 4.57 15.22 -19.21
N LYS A 36 3.38 15.72 -18.84
CA LYS A 36 2.63 16.72 -19.64
C LYS A 36 3.46 17.99 -19.90
N ALA A 37 4.09 18.54 -18.86
CA ALA A 37 4.95 19.71 -18.99
C ALA A 37 6.12 19.48 -19.96
N CYS A 38 6.72 18.29 -19.95
CA CYS A 38 7.78 17.94 -20.91
C CYS A 38 7.29 17.85 -22.37
N HIS A 39 6.00 17.59 -22.60
CA HIS A 39 5.37 17.64 -23.93
C HIS A 39 4.90 19.05 -24.33
N GLY A 40 5.00 20.04 -23.43
CA GLY A 40 4.37 21.34 -23.64
C GLY A 40 2.84 21.29 -23.60
N GLU A 41 2.25 20.25 -23.02
CA GLU A 41 0.81 20.13 -22.86
C GLU A 41 0.31 21.00 -21.69
N PRO A 42 -0.79 21.76 -21.88
CA PRO A 42 -1.36 22.54 -20.80
C PRO A 42 -1.95 21.64 -19.70
N PHE A 43 -1.89 22.12 -18.46
CA PHE A 43 -2.64 21.52 -17.37
C PHE A 43 -4.11 21.91 -17.47
N THR A 44 -5.01 20.99 -17.13
CA THR A 44 -6.45 21.26 -17.10
C THR A 44 -6.81 22.09 -15.86
N ASP A 45 -7.95 22.77 -15.89
CA ASP A 45 -8.45 23.52 -14.73
C ASP A 45 -8.63 22.62 -13.50
N ASP A 46 -9.07 21.36 -13.70
CA ASP A 46 -9.20 20.37 -12.62
C ASP A 46 -7.84 19.96 -12.04
N GLU A 47 -6.81 19.78 -12.87
CA GLU A 47 -5.44 19.48 -12.42
C GLU A 47 -4.86 20.64 -11.61
N VAL A 48 -5.07 21.88 -12.08
CA VAL A 48 -4.63 23.08 -11.35
C VAL A 48 -5.39 23.23 -10.04
N SER A 49 -6.72 23.09 -10.06
CA SER A 49 -7.58 23.20 -8.87
C SER A 49 -7.22 22.14 -7.82
N SER A 50 -7.20 20.87 -8.22
CA SER A 50 -6.86 19.75 -7.32
C SER A 50 -5.42 19.79 -6.82
N GLY A 51 -4.47 20.27 -7.63
CA GLY A 51 -3.08 20.48 -7.25
C GLY A 51 -2.88 21.54 -6.16
N ASN A 52 -3.85 22.45 -5.99
CA ASN A 52 -3.77 23.59 -5.09
C ASN A 52 -4.79 23.52 -3.92
N LEU A 53 -5.44 22.38 -3.69
CA LEU A 53 -6.33 22.21 -2.54
C LEU A 53 -5.60 22.41 -1.20
N ASP A 54 -6.28 23.05 -0.24
CA ASP A 54 -5.75 23.25 1.12
C ASP A 54 -5.62 21.90 1.85
N ARG A 55 -4.38 21.51 2.10
CA ARG A 55 -4.04 20.23 2.71
C ARG A 55 -4.55 20.10 4.14
N ARG A 56 -4.84 21.21 4.82
CA ARG A 56 -5.29 21.24 6.22
C ARG A 56 -6.75 20.82 6.36
N THR A 57 -7.53 20.96 5.30
CA THR A 57 -8.99 20.74 5.32
C THR A 57 -9.45 19.69 4.31
N VAL A 58 -8.53 19.17 3.47
CA VAL A 58 -8.85 18.17 2.44
C VAL A 58 -9.46 16.88 2.99
N VAL A 59 -9.08 16.48 4.21
CA VAL A 59 -9.75 15.39 4.93
C VAL A 59 -10.75 16.01 5.91
N PRO A 60 -12.06 15.76 5.75
CA PRO A 60 -13.06 16.23 6.69
C PRO A 60 -12.80 15.65 8.09
N LEU A 61 -12.80 16.50 9.10
CA LEU A 61 -12.67 16.08 10.50
C LEU A 61 -14.04 15.68 11.05
N LEU A 62 -14.06 14.71 11.96
CA LEU A 62 -15.20 14.42 12.82
C LEU A 62 -15.46 15.58 13.79
N ASP A 63 -16.70 15.70 14.27
CA ASP A 63 -17.12 16.79 15.15
C ASP A 63 -16.43 16.76 16.53
N GLY A 64 -16.62 17.84 17.30
CA GLY A 64 -15.99 18.01 18.62
C GLY A 64 -16.45 17.03 19.70
N SER A 65 -17.46 16.21 19.45
CA SER A 65 -17.90 15.15 20.37
C SER A 65 -17.15 13.83 20.17
N TYR A 66 -16.42 13.70 19.06
CA TYR A 66 -15.67 12.49 18.72
C TYR A 66 -14.64 12.14 19.80
N LYS A 67 -14.60 10.86 20.15
CA LYS A 67 -13.61 10.24 21.02
C LYS A 67 -12.99 9.05 20.29
N PRO A 68 -11.65 8.89 20.32
CA PRO A 68 -10.98 7.74 19.72
C PRO A 68 -11.59 6.41 20.14
N GLY A 69 -11.94 5.58 19.16
CA GLY A 69 -12.54 4.28 19.33
C GLY A 69 -11.72 3.13 18.73
N PRO A 70 -12.34 1.94 18.55
CA PRO A 70 -11.67 0.74 18.04
C PRO A 70 -11.12 0.90 16.62
N GLU A 71 -11.63 1.85 15.83
CA GLU A 71 -11.14 2.18 14.49
C GLU A 71 -9.66 2.61 14.46
N LEU A 72 -9.12 3.08 15.60
CA LEU A 72 -7.72 3.49 15.74
C LEU A 72 -6.86 2.46 16.48
N ALA A 73 -7.38 1.28 16.81
CA ALA A 73 -6.69 0.30 17.67
C ALA A 73 -5.31 -0.12 17.14
N HIS A 74 -5.15 -0.28 15.83
CA HIS A 74 -3.87 -0.63 15.20
C HIS A 74 -2.94 0.57 14.97
N GLN A 75 -3.42 1.78 15.24
CA GLN A 75 -2.76 3.04 14.89
C GLN A 75 -2.25 3.83 16.09
N MET A 76 -2.65 3.42 17.29
CA MET A 76 -2.17 3.98 18.55
C MET A 76 -0.90 3.26 18.99
N VAL A 77 0.15 4.01 19.28
CA VAL A 77 1.38 3.47 19.86
C VAL A 77 1.07 3.03 21.29
N GLY A 78 1.18 1.73 21.54
CA GLY A 78 1.05 1.17 22.88
C GLY A 78 2.18 1.62 23.80
N PRO A 79 2.06 1.39 25.13
CA PRO A 79 3.17 1.63 26.04
C PRO A 79 4.40 0.81 25.58
N PRO A 80 5.63 1.35 25.72
CA PRO A 80 6.83 0.66 25.27
C PRO A 80 6.86 -0.75 25.87
N SER A 81 6.81 -1.75 25.00
CA SER A 81 7.02 -3.13 25.39
C SER A 81 8.45 -3.26 25.94
N LYS A 82 8.64 -4.03 27.01
CA LYS A 82 9.98 -4.32 27.55
C LYS A 82 10.85 -4.82 26.39
N PRO A 83 12.12 -4.41 26.30
CA PRO A 83 13.02 -4.97 25.31
C PRO A 83 13.08 -6.47 25.55
N VAL A 84 12.41 -7.23 24.69
CA VAL A 84 12.65 -8.67 24.62
C VAL A 84 14.10 -8.76 24.17
N SER A 85 14.96 -9.43 24.94
CA SER A 85 16.32 -9.72 24.52
C SER A 85 16.26 -10.70 23.35
N GLN A 86 15.92 -10.19 22.17
CA GLN A 86 16.08 -10.92 20.94
C GLN A 86 17.55 -10.79 20.58
N GLY A 87 18.18 -11.91 20.19
CA GLY A 87 19.51 -11.87 19.59
C GLY A 87 19.52 -10.96 18.36
N GLU A 88 20.66 -10.89 17.65
CA GLU A 88 20.71 -10.10 16.43
C GLU A 88 19.52 -10.41 15.52
N PRO A 89 18.71 -9.40 15.14
CA PRO A 89 17.56 -9.63 14.31
C PRO A 89 18.02 -10.31 13.02
N PRO A 90 17.30 -11.34 12.56
CA PRO A 90 17.73 -12.11 11.41
C PRO A 90 17.90 -11.23 10.19
N ARG A 91 18.95 -11.51 9.42
CA ARG A 91 19.28 -10.71 8.24
C ARG A 91 18.11 -10.74 7.26
N SER A 92 17.48 -9.59 7.08
CA SER A 92 16.44 -9.40 6.08
C SER A 92 17.05 -9.10 4.72
N SER A 93 16.44 -9.63 3.67
CA SER A 93 16.87 -9.40 2.29
C SER A 93 15.71 -8.88 1.45
N TRP A 94 16.04 -7.99 0.52
CA TRP A 94 15.10 -7.40 -0.40
C TRP A 94 15.18 -8.09 -1.76
N ALA A 95 14.06 -8.59 -2.28
CA ALA A 95 13.97 -9.33 -3.53
C ALA A 95 12.72 -8.96 -4.34
N TYR A 96 12.80 -9.13 -5.65
CA TYR A 96 11.66 -9.02 -6.56
C TYR A 96 11.14 -10.41 -6.95
N PHE A 97 9.81 -10.57 -6.87
CA PHE A 97 9.08 -11.71 -7.43
C PHE A 97 8.16 -11.21 -8.53
N THR A 98 8.34 -11.70 -9.75
CA THR A 98 7.52 -11.28 -10.90
C THR A 98 6.33 -12.21 -11.07
N PHE A 99 5.13 -11.64 -11.11
CA PHE A 99 3.91 -12.37 -11.40
C PHE A 99 3.46 -12.08 -12.83
N HIS A 100 3.60 -13.09 -13.69
CA HIS A 100 3.18 -13.04 -15.08
C HIS A 100 1.65 -12.82 -15.19
N PRO A 101 1.16 -12.15 -16.25
CA PRO A 101 -0.28 -11.91 -16.46
C PRO A 101 -1.15 -13.18 -16.34
N THR A 102 -0.68 -14.31 -16.86
CA THR A 102 -1.41 -15.59 -16.76
C THR A 102 -1.53 -16.09 -15.31
N SER A 103 -0.47 -15.94 -14.51
CA SER A 103 -0.49 -16.29 -13.08
C SER A 103 -1.43 -15.36 -12.31
N LEU A 104 -1.42 -14.06 -12.61
CA LEU A 104 -2.34 -13.09 -11.98
C LEU A 104 -3.80 -13.36 -12.35
N ALA A 105 -4.08 -13.75 -13.60
CA ALA A 105 -5.40 -14.16 -14.04
C ALA A 105 -5.86 -15.44 -13.32
N ALA A 106 -4.99 -16.44 -13.19
CA ALA A 106 -5.27 -17.67 -12.47
C ALA A 106 -5.56 -17.40 -10.98
N LEU A 107 -4.74 -16.59 -10.30
CA LEU A 107 -4.96 -16.19 -8.92
C LEU A 107 -6.30 -15.46 -8.74
N LYS A 108 -6.61 -14.50 -9.62
CA LYS A 108 -7.89 -13.79 -9.59
C LYS A 108 -9.06 -14.76 -9.79
N SER A 109 -8.95 -15.71 -10.73
CA SER A 109 -9.97 -16.72 -10.99
C SER A 109 -10.22 -17.60 -9.76
N LEU A 110 -9.16 -18.13 -9.14
CA LEU A 110 -9.26 -18.93 -7.91
C LEU A 110 -9.87 -18.13 -6.75
N ALA A 111 -9.44 -16.87 -6.59
CA ALA A 111 -9.98 -15.98 -5.56
C ALA A 111 -11.44 -15.58 -5.82
N SER A 112 -11.93 -15.69 -7.06
CA SER A 112 -13.30 -15.31 -7.42
C SER A 112 -14.27 -16.49 -7.38
N ALA A 113 -13.78 -17.73 -7.17
CA ALA A 113 -14.55 -18.96 -7.34
C ALA A 113 -15.78 -19.07 -6.42
N SER A 114 -15.73 -18.45 -5.24
CA SER A 114 -16.84 -18.45 -4.27
C SER A 114 -17.18 -17.03 -3.80
N ASN A 115 -17.01 -16.03 -4.68
CA ASN A 115 -17.20 -14.64 -4.34
C ASN A 115 -18.61 -14.34 -3.82
N LYS A 116 -18.69 -13.79 -2.60
CA LYS A 116 -19.93 -13.36 -1.94
C LYS A 116 -19.92 -11.88 -1.56
N VAL A 117 -18.92 -11.11 -2.01
CA VAL A 117 -18.82 -9.69 -1.65
C VAL A 117 -19.89 -8.85 -2.35
N PRO A 118 -20.46 -7.82 -1.70
CA PRO A 118 -21.55 -7.02 -2.29
C PRO A 118 -21.21 -6.35 -3.61
N SER A 119 -19.97 -5.87 -3.80
CA SER A 119 -19.51 -5.29 -5.07
C SER A 119 -19.46 -6.28 -6.23
N GLY A 120 -19.60 -7.58 -5.99
CA GLY A 120 -19.69 -8.60 -7.04
C GLY A 120 -18.37 -8.95 -7.72
N TYR A 121 -17.23 -8.41 -7.29
CA TYR A 121 -15.92 -8.77 -7.86
C TYR A 121 -14.78 -8.82 -6.83
N ILE A 122 -13.81 -9.69 -7.10
CA ILE A 122 -12.48 -9.69 -6.48
C ILE A 122 -11.49 -9.09 -7.48
N SER A 123 -10.64 -8.15 -7.06
CA SER A 123 -9.60 -7.62 -7.94
C SER A 123 -8.36 -8.50 -7.94
N THR A 124 -7.51 -8.34 -8.97
CA THR A 124 -6.17 -8.92 -8.98
C THR A 124 -5.34 -8.51 -7.75
N ASP A 125 -5.54 -7.29 -7.26
CA ASP A 125 -4.80 -6.77 -6.10
C ASP A 125 -5.20 -7.50 -4.80
N ASP A 126 -6.49 -7.79 -4.62
CA ASP A 126 -6.97 -8.56 -3.45
C ASP A 126 -6.47 -10.01 -3.53
N ALA A 127 -6.59 -10.64 -4.71
CA ALA A 127 -6.13 -12.00 -4.91
C ALA A 127 -4.62 -12.15 -4.68
N LEU A 128 -3.82 -11.21 -5.19
CA LEU A 128 -2.37 -11.22 -5.00
C LEU A 128 -1.98 -10.93 -3.54
N SER A 129 -2.65 -9.98 -2.88
CA SER A 129 -2.43 -9.67 -1.46
C SER A 129 -2.74 -10.87 -0.57
N ALA A 130 -3.88 -11.53 -0.80
CA ALA A 130 -4.28 -12.73 -0.08
C ALA A 130 -3.29 -13.88 -0.31
N PHE A 131 -2.91 -14.13 -1.56
CA PHE A 131 -1.93 -15.16 -1.92
C PHE A 131 -0.58 -14.94 -1.24
N ILE A 132 -0.08 -13.70 -1.24
CA ILE A 132 1.19 -13.35 -0.60
C ILE A 132 1.09 -13.53 0.91
N TRP A 133 0.00 -13.09 1.54
CA TRP A 133 -0.18 -13.26 2.98
C TRP A 133 -0.15 -14.73 3.39
N GLN A 134 -0.96 -15.56 2.73
CA GLN A 134 -0.98 -17.00 2.98
C GLN A 134 0.38 -17.65 2.70
N SER A 135 1.07 -17.24 1.62
CA SER A 135 2.37 -17.82 1.26
C SER A 135 3.48 -17.46 2.24
N VAL A 136 3.54 -16.19 2.68
CA VAL A 136 4.51 -15.75 3.70
C VAL A 136 4.23 -16.44 5.03
N MET A 137 2.96 -16.54 5.46
CA MET A 137 2.64 -17.24 6.71
C MET A 137 2.98 -18.72 6.64
N ARG A 138 2.71 -19.37 5.50
CA ARG A 138 3.11 -20.77 5.27
C ARG A 138 4.62 -20.96 5.36
N ALA A 139 5.39 -20.01 4.82
CA ALA A 139 6.85 -20.03 4.90
C ALA A 139 7.38 -19.75 6.32
N ARG A 140 6.58 -19.10 7.18
CA ARG A 140 6.94 -18.83 8.59
C ARG A 140 6.51 -19.95 9.55
N LEU A 141 5.71 -20.93 9.10
CA LEU A 141 5.23 -22.04 9.93
C LEU A 141 6.34 -22.80 10.68
N PRO A 142 7.55 -23.06 10.12
CA PRO A 142 8.57 -23.79 10.86
C PRO A 142 9.08 -23.08 12.11
N ARG A 143 8.93 -21.75 12.20
CA ARG A 143 9.40 -20.92 13.32
C ARG A 143 8.30 -20.29 14.16
N LEU A 144 7.03 -20.44 13.79
CA LEU A 144 5.89 -19.85 14.48
C LEU A 144 4.89 -20.92 14.93
N ASP A 145 4.28 -20.73 16.10
CA ASP A 145 3.21 -21.59 16.57
C ASP A 145 1.91 -21.35 15.77
N LEU A 146 1.11 -22.39 15.57
CA LEU A 146 -0.16 -22.30 14.83
C LEU A 146 -1.20 -21.37 15.50
N THR A 147 -1.06 -21.08 16.80
CA THR A 147 -1.90 -20.13 17.54
C THR A 147 -1.40 -18.69 17.46
N ALA A 148 -0.19 -18.46 16.91
CA ALA A 148 0.32 -17.12 16.69
C ALA A 148 -0.63 -16.34 15.77
N LYS A 149 -0.84 -15.06 16.09
CA LYS A 149 -1.66 -14.15 15.28
C LYS A 149 -0.76 -13.44 14.29
N SER A 150 -1.21 -13.38 13.03
CA SER A 150 -0.62 -12.55 11.99
C SER A 150 -1.63 -11.50 11.55
N THR A 151 -1.16 -10.27 11.40
CA THR A 151 -1.91 -9.15 10.86
C THR A 151 -1.37 -8.75 9.49
N LEU A 152 -2.25 -8.65 8.49
CA LEU A 152 -1.97 -7.95 7.24
C LEU A 152 -2.42 -6.50 7.38
N ALA A 153 -1.47 -5.57 7.36
CA ALA A 153 -1.72 -4.15 7.18
C ALA A 153 -1.60 -3.79 5.69
N ARG A 154 -2.72 -3.43 5.07
CA ARG A 154 -2.78 -3.10 3.63
C ARG A 154 -3.01 -1.62 3.44
N ALA A 155 -2.07 -0.93 2.81
CA ALA A 155 -2.22 0.48 2.47
C ALA A 155 -3.31 0.69 1.41
N VAL A 156 -4.15 1.69 1.66
CA VAL A 156 -5.28 2.04 0.80
C VAL A 156 -5.34 3.54 0.55
N ASP A 157 -5.72 3.89 -0.67
CA ASP A 157 -6.04 5.26 -1.07
C ASP A 157 -7.53 5.54 -0.75
N PRO A 158 -7.84 6.39 0.25
CA PRO A 158 -9.21 6.64 0.66
C PRO A 158 -9.84 7.82 -0.08
N ARG A 159 -9.14 8.49 -1.03
CA ARG A 159 -9.63 9.69 -1.73
C ARG A 159 -11.06 9.55 -2.23
N ARG A 160 -11.37 8.41 -2.88
CA ARG A 160 -12.70 8.13 -3.44
C ARG A 160 -13.83 8.05 -2.41
N TYR A 161 -13.55 7.72 -1.15
CA TYR A 161 -14.57 7.67 -0.09
C TYR A 161 -14.77 9.01 0.59
N LEU A 162 -13.78 9.91 0.45
CA LEU A 162 -13.77 11.25 1.06
C LEU A 162 -14.19 12.34 0.06
N GLY A 163 -14.53 11.98 -1.19
CA GLY A 163 -14.81 12.96 -2.24
C GLY A 163 -13.59 13.78 -2.68
N ILE A 164 -12.37 13.32 -2.36
CA ILE A 164 -11.13 14.00 -2.73
C ILE A 164 -10.79 13.61 -4.18
N PRO A 165 -10.45 14.57 -5.06
CA PRO A 165 -10.04 14.26 -6.42
C PRO A 165 -8.87 13.28 -6.45
N HIS A 166 -8.92 12.29 -7.34
CA HIS A 166 -7.82 11.34 -7.54
C HIS A 166 -6.52 12.01 -8.00
N THR A 167 -6.63 13.21 -8.57
CA THR A 167 -5.54 14.11 -8.96
C THR A 167 -4.95 14.91 -7.80
N TYR A 168 -5.53 14.85 -6.58
CA TYR A 168 -4.93 15.54 -5.44
C TYR A 168 -3.54 14.95 -5.11
N PRO A 169 -2.46 15.75 -5.22
CA PRO A 169 -1.08 15.25 -5.17
C PRO A 169 -0.57 15.04 -3.74
N GLY A 170 -1.34 15.42 -2.73
CA GLY A 170 -0.91 15.37 -1.34
C GLY A 170 -0.94 13.96 -0.74
N LEU A 171 -0.65 13.86 0.56
CA LEU A 171 -0.77 12.63 1.33
C LEU A 171 -2.24 12.42 1.75
N VAL A 172 -2.87 11.37 1.22
CA VAL A 172 -4.15 10.83 1.69
C VAL A 172 -4.05 9.31 1.63
N GLN A 173 -3.67 8.70 2.74
CA GLN A 173 -3.49 7.26 2.84
C GLN A 173 -3.97 6.79 4.20
N ASN A 174 -4.60 5.63 4.22
CA ASN A 174 -4.85 4.89 5.45
C ASN A 174 -4.54 3.41 5.22
N MET A 175 -4.86 2.55 6.19
CA MET A 175 -4.65 1.11 6.11
C MET A 175 -5.97 0.37 6.38
N THR A 176 -6.09 -0.85 5.85
CA THR A 176 -6.97 -1.88 6.41
C THR A 176 -6.12 -2.89 7.17
N TYR A 177 -6.65 -3.44 8.26
CA TYR A 177 -5.96 -4.42 9.10
C TYR A 177 -6.80 -5.68 9.16
N HIS A 178 -6.16 -6.83 8.95
CA HIS A 178 -6.80 -8.14 8.92
C HIS A 178 -5.98 -9.09 9.76
N THR A 179 -6.57 -9.70 10.79
CA THR A 179 -5.83 -10.55 11.73
C THR A 179 -6.43 -11.94 11.78
N HIS A 180 -5.59 -12.96 11.57
CA HIS A 180 -5.93 -14.37 11.74
C HIS A 180 -4.85 -15.08 12.54
N THR A 181 -5.20 -16.15 13.23
CA THR A 181 -4.19 -17.13 13.65
C THR A 181 -3.60 -17.82 12.43
N LEU A 182 -2.36 -18.32 12.55
CA LEU A 182 -1.73 -19.11 11.49
C LEU A 182 -2.57 -20.35 11.12
N ARG A 183 -3.23 -20.96 12.12
CA ARG A 183 -4.17 -22.07 11.92
C ARG A 183 -5.37 -21.67 11.06
N GLU A 184 -6.03 -20.57 11.38
CA GLU A 184 -7.18 -20.06 10.62
C GLU A 184 -6.76 -19.73 9.19
N LEU A 185 -5.70 -18.95 9.02
CA LEU A 185 -5.24 -18.50 7.71
C LEU A 185 -4.82 -19.67 6.79
N ALA A 186 -4.26 -20.74 7.36
CA ALA A 186 -3.93 -21.97 6.63
C ALA A 186 -5.17 -22.79 6.24
N GLY A 187 -6.27 -22.68 6.99
CA GLY A 187 -7.54 -23.33 6.71
C GLY A 187 -8.44 -22.57 5.72
N LEU A 188 -8.27 -21.26 5.58
CA LEU A 188 -9.04 -20.43 4.66
C LEU A 188 -8.63 -20.65 3.20
N SER A 189 -9.61 -20.67 2.30
CA SER A 189 -9.38 -20.62 0.87
C SER A 189 -8.90 -19.22 0.42
N LEU A 190 -8.23 -19.17 -0.73
CA LEU A 190 -7.81 -17.89 -1.33
C LEU A 190 -9.01 -16.94 -1.56
N SER A 191 -10.17 -17.50 -1.90
CA SER A 191 -11.41 -16.74 -2.12
C SER A 191 -11.94 -16.09 -0.84
N GLU A 192 -11.89 -16.80 0.30
CA GLU A 192 -12.32 -16.26 1.59
C GLU A 192 -11.43 -15.10 2.03
N VAL A 193 -10.10 -15.29 2.00
CA VAL A 193 -9.16 -14.22 2.37
C VAL A 193 -9.30 -13.04 1.42
N ALA A 194 -9.34 -13.25 0.11
CA ALA A 194 -9.48 -12.15 -0.85
C ALA A 194 -10.83 -11.41 -0.72
N SER A 195 -11.92 -12.12 -0.39
CA SER A 195 -13.24 -11.54 -0.13
C SER A 195 -13.26 -10.65 1.12
N GLU A 196 -12.53 -11.05 2.17
CA GLU A 196 -12.34 -10.22 3.36
C GLU A 196 -11.58 -8.93 3.01
N LEU A 197 -10.47 -9.05 2.28
CA LEU A 197 -9.68 -7.89 1.84
C LEU A 197 -10.49 -6.94 0.93
N ARG A 198 -11.37 -7.50 0.09
CA ARG A 198 -12.28 -6.74 -0.78
C ARG A 198 -13.35 -6.03 0.03
N SER A 199 -13.98 -6.70 0.99
CA SER A 199 -15.03 -6.11 1.84
C SER A 199 -14.52 -4.87 2.60
N ALA A 200 -13.26 -4.86 3.02
CA ALA A 200 -12.68 -3.69 3.69
C ALA A 200 -12.49 -2.46 2.77
N VAL A 201 -12.60 -2.62 1.45
CA VAL A 201 -12.48 -1.54 0.45
C VAL A 201 -13.68 -1.47 -0.49
N ASP A 202 -14.77 -2.14 -0.17
CA ASP A 202 -16.01 -2.09 -0.94
C ASP A 202 -16.81 -0.86 -0.50
N PRO A 203 -17.26 0.03 -1.41
CA PRO A 203 -18.05 1.20 -1.04
C PRO A 203 -19.30 0.91 -0.18
N GLN A 204 -19.86 -0.30 -0.27
CA GLN A 204 -21.05 -0.68 0.49
C GLN A 204 -20.75 -1.14 1.92
N THR A 205 -19.53 -1.60 2.21
CA THR A 205 -19.16 -2.19 3.52
C THR A 205 -17.97 -1.52 4.20
N SER A 206 -17.24 -0.68 3.48
CA SER A 206 -16.03 -0.01 3.96
C SER A 206 -16.36 1.15 4.90
N ASN A 207 -15.64 1.22 6.02
CA ASN A 207 -15.61 2.37 6.93
C ASN A 207 -14.43 3.31 6.67
N LEU A 208 -13.74 3.21 5.52
CA LEU A 208 -12.50 3.94 5.26
C LEU A 208 -12.63 5.46 5.32
N ALA A 209 -13.76 6.03 4.90
CA ALA A 209 -14.01 7.47 5.05
C ALA A 209 -13.96 7.85 6.54
N TYR A 210 -14.79 7.19 7.34
CA TYR A 210 -14.87 7.40 8.78
C TYR A 210 -13.53 7.16 9.48
N ASN A 211 -12.86 6.03 9.23
CA ASN A 211 -11.58 5.69 9.86
C ASN A 211 -10.48 6.70 9.49
N THR A 212 -10.50 7.24 8.26
CA THR A 212 -9.52 8.25 7.84
C THR A 212 -9.81 9.61 8.49
N SER A 213 -11.08 10.01 8.56
CA SER A 213 -11.50 11.21 9.32
C SER A 213 -11.19 11.09 10.81
N ALA A 214 -11.42 9.92 11.42
CA ALA A 214 -11.08 9.60 12.80
C ALA A 214 -9.59 9.78 13.10
N LEU A 215 -8.73 9.23 12.24
CA LEU A 215 -7.27 9.39 12.35
C LEU A 215 -6.85 10.85 12.19
N ALA A 216 -7.41 11.56 11.21
CA ALA A 216 -7.13 12.97 10.98
C ALA A 216 -7.57 13.84 12.17
N THR A 217 -8.75 13.60 12.74
CA THR A 217 -9.25 14.30 13.94
C THR A 217 -8.40 14.03 15.17
N LEU A 218 -7.91 12.79 15.36
CA LEU A 218 -6.97 12.52 16.43
C LEU A 218 -5.67 13.33 16.24
N LEU A 219 -5.10 13.32 15.04
CA LEU A 219 -3.86 14.03 14.73
C LEU A 219 -4.00 15.55 14.83
N SER A 220 -5.16 16.12 14.48
CA SER A 220 -5.42 17.56 14.60
C SER A 220 -5.44 18.03 16.05
N HIS A 221 -5.90 17.20 16.98
CA HIS A 221 -5.98 17.50 18.41
C HIS A 221 -4.74 17.03 19.20
N ALA A 222 -3.95 16.11 18.66
CA ALA A 222 -2.77 15.57 19.31
C ALA A 222 -1.66 16.63 19.47
N LYS A 223 -1.35 16.95 20.73
CA LYS A 223 -0.16 17.76 21.09
C LYS A 223 1.13 17.02 20.73
N ASP A 224 1.18 15.72 21.00
CA ASP A 224 2.28 14.83 20.63
C ASP A 224 1.80 13.80 19.61
N LYS A 225 2.30 13.93 18.38
CA LYS A 225 1.95 13.06 17.24
C LYS A 225 2.79 11.77 17.21
N ASN A 226 3.79 11.62 18.07
CA ASN A 226 4.57 10.38 18.19
C ASN A 226 3.76 9.22 18.79
N THR A 227 2.56 9.51 19.30
CA THR A 227 1.62 8.53 19.85
C THR A 227 0.81 7.79 18.78
N VAL A 228 0.97 8.15 17.51
CA VAL A 228 0.20 7.62 16.38
C VAL A 228 1.12 7.16 15.26
N SER A 229 0.89 5.96 14.75
CA SER A 229 1.54 5.44 13.54
C SER A 229 0.60 4.48 12.82
N VAL A 230 0.53 4.54 11.50
CA VAL A 230 -0.26 3.57 10.70
C VAL A 230 0.29 2.14 10.74
N THR A 231 1.41 1.92 11.44
CA THR A 231 1.99 0.60 11.69
C THR A 231 2.25 0.38 13.19
N ALA A 232 1.56 1.11 14.07
CA ALA A 232 1.85 1.12 15.51
C ALA A 232 1.75 -0.27 16.16
N ALA A 233 0.77 -1.08 15.74
CA ALA A 233 0.53 -2.41 16.30
C ALA A 233 1.12 -3.56 15.47
N ILE A 234 2.03 -3.28 14.53
CA ILE A 234 2.56 -4.28 13.60
C ILE A 234 3.84 -4.91 14.16
N ASP A 235 3.80 -6.22 14.41
CA ASP A 235 4.97 -7.03 14.78
C ASP A 235 5.67 -7.54 13.52
N LEU A 236 6.79 -6.93 13.16
CA LEU A 236 7.54 -7.26 11.94
C LEU A 236 8.03 -8.72 11.89
N SER A 237 8.08 -9.43 13.02
CA SER A 237 8.49 -10.83 13.05
C SER A 237 7.40 -11.81 12.58
N VAL A 238 6.12 -11.38 12.57
CA VAL A 238 4.95 -12.21 12.22
C VAL A 238 4.00 -11.57 11.22
N ASP A 239 3.76 -10.27 11.34
CA ASP A 239 2.82 -9.51 10.52
C ASP A 239 3.39 -9.20 9.13
N ILE A 240 2.55 -8.69 8.22
CA ILE A 240 2.98 -8.19 6.92
C ILE A 240 2.35 -6.84 6.58
N MET A 241 3.09 -6.02 5.85
CA MET A 241 2.66 -4.72 5.36
C MET A 241 2.73 -4.69 3.85
N ILE A 242 1.58 -4.47 3.18
CA ILE A 242 1.51 -4.38 1.73
C ILE A 242 1.12 -2.95 1.32
N SER A 243 1.93 -2.33 0.47
CA SER A 243 1.59 -1.09 -0.23
C SER A 243 1.60 -1.32 -1.73
N SER A 244 0.40 -1.42 -2.32
CA SER A 244 0.27 -1.65 -3.75
C SER A 244 0.39 -0.35 -4.55
N TRP A 245 1.38 -0.29 -5.43
CA TRP A 245 1.58 0.77 -6.41
C TRP A 245 1.20 0.33 -7.81
N ALA A 246 0.35 -0.71 -7.94
CA ALA A 246 -0.03 -1.26 -9.22
C ALA A 246 -0.97 -0.35 -10.05
N LYS A 247 -1.57 0.68 -9.44
CA LYS A 247 -2.51 1.60 -10.09
C LYS A 247 -1.85 2.78 -10.83
N PRO A 248 -0.86 3.50 -10.25
CA PRO A 248 -0.17 4.56 -10.98
C PRO A 248 0.31 4.13 -12.36
N ASN A 249 -0.02 4.92 -13.38
CA ASN A 249 0.20 4.56 -14.78
C ASN A 249 1.63 4.90 -15.26
N CYS A 250 2.65 4.49 -14.50
CA CYS A 250 4.03 4.92 -14.72
C CYS A 250 4.60 4.48 -16.07
N TYR A 251 4.13 3.35 -16.65
CA TYR A 251 4.60 2.87 -17.95
C TYR A 251 4.10 3.70 -19.14
N HIS A 252 3.18 4.65 -18.94
CA HIS A 252 2.75 5.56 -19.99
C HIS A 252 3.54 6.89 -19.99
N LEU A 253 4.42 7.10 -19.01
CA LEU A 253 5.18 8.34 -18.84
C LEU A 253 6.55 8.23 -19.54
N ASP A 254 6.68 8.82 -20.72
CA ASP A 254 7.92 8.91 -21.50
C ASP A 254 8.65 10.26 -21.33
N PHE A 255 8.00 11.23 -20.67
CA PHE A 255 8.55 12.55 -20.39
C PHE A 255 9.10 13.27 -21.63
N ASN A 256 8.57 12.97 -22.82
CA ASN A 256 9.03 13.51 -24.10
C ASN A 256 10.56 13.39 -24.34
N LEU A 257 11.19 12.33 -23.83
CA LEU A 257 12.65 12.14 -23.93
C LEU A 257 13.09 11.54 -25.28
N GLY A 258 12.15 11.13 -26.14
CA GLY A 258 12.46 10.44 -27.39
C GLY A 258 12.98 9.00 -27.22
N LEU A 259 12.84 8.41 -26.03
CA LEU A 259 13.33 7.06 -25.69
C LEU A 259 12.25 5.97 -25.72
N GLY A 260 10.99 6.35 -25.99
CA GLY A 260 9.85 5.45 -25.86
C GLY A 260 9.35 5.34 -24.42
N LYS A 261 8.53 4.30 -24.16
CA LYS A 261 7.96 4.04 -22.82
C LYS A 261 8.98 3.37 -21.89
N PRO A 262 8.86 3.51 -20.56
CA PRO A 262 9.74 2.85 -19.62
C PRO A 262 9.83 1.33 -19.83
N GLU A 263 11.04 0.80 -19.91
CA GLU A 263 11.27 -0.65 -19.99
C GLU A 263 10.88 -1.36 -18.68
N ALA A 264 11.21 -0.74 -17.55
CA ALA A 264 10.87 -1.20 -16.22
C ALA A 264 10.59 -0.04 -15.28
N VAL A 265 9.63 -0.22 -14.38
CA VAL A 265 9.39 0.69 -13.25
C VAL A 265 9.62 -0.08 -11.95
N ARG A 266 10.60 0.37 -11.16
CA ARG A 266 11.09 -0.33 -9.96
C ARG A 266 11.33 0.68 -8.83
N ARG A 267 11.10 0.22 -7.60
CA ARG A 267 11.52 0.93 -6.39
C ARG A 267 13.02 0.71 -6.16
N PRO A 268 13.82 1.76 -5.85
CA PRO A 268 15.19 1.59 -5.41
C PRO A 268 15.29 0.74 -4.14
N ARG A 269 16.37 -0.04 -4.04
CA ARG A 269 16.72 -0.78 -2.83
C ARG A 269 17.14 0.19 -1.73
N PHE A 270 16.81 -0.15 -0.49
CA PHE A 270 17.15 0.58 0.72
C PHE A 270 17.36 -0.42 1.85
N ASP A 271 17.67 0.08 3.05
CA ASP A 271 17.84 -0.76 4.23
C ASP A 271 16.59 -1.65 4.46
N PRO A 272 16.76 -2.98 4.50
CA PRO A 272 15.66 -3.92 4.65
C PRO A 272 14.81 -3.63 5.89
N VAL A 273 13.51 -3.42 5.69
CA VAL A 273 12.49 -3.45 6.75
C VAL A 273 11.72 -4.75 6.61
N GLU A 274 11.91 -5.70 7.54
CA GLU A 274 11.23 -6.99 7.49
C GLU A 274 9.72 -6.81 7.29
N SER A 275 9.10 -7.71 6.52
CA SER A 275 7.65 -7.77 6.31
C SER A 275 7.05 -6.65 5.47
N LEU A 276 7.87 -5.73 4.95
CA LEU A 276 7.44 -4.66 4.06
C LEU A 276 7.46 -5.12 2.59
N ILE A 277 6.30 -5.03 1.95
CA ILE A 277 6.04 -5.52 0.59
C ILE A 277 5.41 -4.40 -0.25
N TYR A 278 5.88 -4.26 -1.49
CA TYR A 278 5.34 -3.32 -2.48
C TYR A 278 4.98 -4.03 -3.78
N PHE A 279 3.81 -3.72 -4.33
CA PHE A 279 3.50 -4.09 -5.72
C PHE A 279 3.93 -2.94 -6.61
N MET A 280 4.78 -3.20 -7.60
CA MET A 280 5.21 -2.16 -8.54
C MET A 280 4.06 -1.75 -9.46
N PRO A 281 4.17 -0.58 -10.13
CA PRO A 281 3.28 -0.20 -11.21
C PRO A 281 3.06 -1.37 -12.16
N ARG A 282 1.79 -1.60 -12.51
CA ARG A 282 1.41 -2.66 -13.43
C ARG A 282 1.99 -2.35 -14.80
N ARG A 283 2.71 -3.32 -15.36
CA ARG A 283 3.29 -3.21 -16.71
C ARG A 283 2.17 -3.22 -17.76
N LEU A 284 2.47 -2.76 -18.96
CA LEU A 284 1.52 -2.70 -20.08
C LEU A 284 0.90 -4.06 -20.44
N ASP A 285 1.63 -5.16 -20.21
CA ASP A 285 1.15 -6.53 -20.41
C ASP A 285 0.33 -7.09 -19.24
N ASN A 286 0.16 -6.32 -18.16
CA ASN A 286 -0.42 -6.67 -16.86
C ASN A 286 0.50 -7.37 -15.86
N GLU A 287 1.79 -7.53 -16.14
CA GLU A 287 2.76 -8.04 -15.17
C GLU A 287 2.81 -7.15 -13.92
N ILE A 288 2.97 -7.77 -12.75
CA ILE A 288 3.23 -7.07 -11.49
C ILE A 288 4.51 -7.66 -10.88
N ALA A 289 5.52 -6.82 -10.70
CA ALA A 289 6.68 -7.15 -9.89
C ALA A 289 6.39 -6.81 -8.42
N VAL A 290 6.66 -7.75 -7.52
CA VAL A 290 6.46 -7.61 -6.08
C VAL A 290 7.82 -7.49 -5.42
N ALA A 291 8.13 -6.32 -4.86
CA ALA A 291 9.27 -6.13 -3.98
C ALA A 291 8.90 -6.63 -2.58
N SER A 292 9.69 -7.55 -2.03
CA SER A 292 9.45 -8.12 -0.70
C SER A 292 10.72 -8.08 0.13
N THR A 293 10.55 -7.84 1.42
CA THR A 293 11.61 -7.90 2.42
C THR A 293 11.30 -8.97 3.44
N LEU A 294 12.06 -10.05 3.46
CA LEU A 294 11.85 -11.16 4.39
C LEU A 294 13.17 -11.55 5.06
N SER A 295 13.08 -11.99 6.32
CA SER A 295 14.20 -12.54 7.06
C SER A 295 14.65 -13.89 6.48
N SER A 296 15.94 -14.19 6.62
CA SER A 296 16.55 -15.45 6.16
C SER A 296 16.14 -16.68 6.97
N ASN A 297 15.46 -16.49 8.11
CA ASN A 297 15.02 -17.56 8.98
C ASN A 297 13.66 -18.08 8.48
N PHE A 298 13.71 -19.07 7.61
CA PHE A 298 12.58 -19.91 7.21
C PHE A 298 12.50 -21.14 8.10
#